data_AF-A0AA42P623-F1
#
_entry.id   AF-A0AA42P623-F1
#
_cell.length_a   1.000
_cell.length_b   1.000
_cell.length_c   1.000
_cell.angle_alpha   90.00
_cell.angle_beta   90.00
_cell.angle_gamma   90.00
#
_symmetry.space_group_name_H-M   'P 1'
#
loop_
_entity.id
_entity.type
_entity.pdbx_description
1 polymer ?
#
loop_
_entity_poly.entity_id
_entity_poly.type
_entity_poly.pdbx_seq_one_letter_code
_entity_poly.pdbx_strand_id
1 'polypeptide(L)'
;MKKFLTRVILIGLALFALAGLVLKFMDFRIGPLPLGPPKPRIIEPDTGHDITDAPLEMSLRIGVANYSDDGLGTVFINDAWAGGMEPRASGNAATCCVALPRLWHPGLKVTVVYRTSSMFLRDPQSYVERDILVAPYEPFLDGFIYFFYFPGDQVRVVATPYTPGYPGFAYDIQFAGRERDEAKIARFLMETAAEEVVQ
;
A
#
# COMPACT_ATOMS: atom_id res chain seq x y z
N MET A 1 -5.32 -73.91 36.19
CA MET A 1 -6.07 -72.68 35.88
C MET A 1 -5.73 -71.49 36.80
N LYS A 2 -5.70 -71.64 38.13
CA LYS A 2 -5.40 -70.53 39.08
C LYS A 2 -4.11 -69.76 38.80
N LYS A 3 -2.97 -70.45 38.59
CA LYS A 3 -1.65 -69.81 38.36
C LYS A 3 -1.56 -69.00 37.05
N PHE A 4 -2.34 -69.40 36.03
CA PHE A 4 -2.38 -68.68 34.75
C PHE A 4 -3.14 -67.36 34.88
N LEU A 5 -4.30 -67.40 35.55
CA LEU A 5 -5.11 -66.22 35.85
C LEU A 5 -4.33 -65.18 36.66
N THR A 6 -3.54 -65.62 37.66
CA THR A 6 -2.71 -64.70 38.47
C THR A 6 -1.64 -63.98 37.65
N ARG A 7 -1.02 -64.66 36.68
CA ARG A 7 -0.01 -64.04 35.80
C ARG A 7 -0.62 -62.99 34.87
N VAL A 8 -1.80 -63.26 34.32
CA VAL A 8 -2.50 -62.30 33.46
C VAL A 8 -2.88 -61.03 34.24
N ILE A 9 -3.33 -61.18 35.50
CA ILE A 9 -3.63 -60.04 36.38
C ILE A 9 -2.39 -59.21 36.69
N LEU A 10 -1.26 -59.85 37.01
CA LEU A 10 0.00 -59.15 37.31
C LEU A 10 0.55 -58.40 36.08
N ILE A 11 0.45 -58.99 34.89
CA ILE A 11 0.86 -58.34 33.63
C ILE A 11 -0.05 -57.14 33.35
N GLY A 12 -1.37 -57.28 33.56
CA GLY A 12 -2.32 -56.17 33.43
C GLY A 12 -2.03 -55.01 34.37
N LEU A 13 -1.73 -55.31 35.65
CA LEU A 13 -1.34 -54.29 36.64
C LEU A 13 -0.03 -53.58 36.27
N ALA A 14 0.97 -54.33 35.78
CA ALA A 14 2.24 -53.75 35.34
C ALA A 14 2.07 -52.82 34.13
N LEU A 15 1.25 -53.21 33.16
CA LEU A 15 0.92 -52.39 31.99
C LEU A 15 0.16 -51.11 32.38
N PHE A 16 -0.79 -51.20 33.33
CA PHE A 16 -1.50 -50.04 33.85
C PHE A 16 -0.58 -49.05 34.57
N ALA A 17 0.37 -49.56 35.38
CA ALA A 17 1.37 -48.73 36.05
C ALA A 17 2.29 -48.03 35.04
N LEU A 18 2.68 -48.73 33.96
CA LEU A 18 3.49 -48.15 32.89
C LEU A 18 2.73 -47.03 32.16
N ALA A 19 1.45 -47.24 31.86
CA ALA A 19 0.60 -46.22 31.24
C ALA A 19 0.42 -44.99 32.15
N GLY A 20 0.22 -45.20 33.44
CA GLY A 20 0.16 -44.11 34.43
C GLY A 20 1.47 -43.32 34.53
N LEU A 21 2.62 -43.99 34.38
CA LEU A 21 3.93 -43.33 34.35
C LEU A 21 4.11 -42.50 33.08
N VAL A 22 3.72 -43.04 31.92
CA VAL A 22 3.77 -42.30 30.64
C VAL A 22 2.88 -41.05 30.71
N LEU A 23 1.65 -41.17 31.22
CA LEU A 23 0.74 -40.02 31.40
C LEU A 23 1.31 -38.96 32.35
N LYS A 24 2.12 -39.35 33.34
CA LYS A 24 2.78 -38.42 34.26
C LYS A 24 3.96 -37.65 33.62
N PHE A 25 4.56 -38.19 32.57
CA PHE A 25 5.67 -37.55 31.83
C PHE A 25 5.23 -36.88 30.53
N MET A 26 3.96 -37.03 30.13
CA MET A 26 3.39 -36.23 29.07
C MET A 26 3.06 -34.85 29.64
N ASP A 27 3.87 -33.85 29.31
CA ASP A 27 3.55 -32.43 29.51
C ASP A 27 2.37 -32.04 28.63
N PHE A 28 1.16 -32.47 29.03
CA PHE A 28 -0.08 -31.98 28.46
C PHE A 28 -0.23 -30.52 28.90
N ARG A 29 0.29 -29.60 28.09
CA ARG A 29 -0.10 -28.19 28.16
C ARG A 29 -1.55 -28.07 27.72
N ILE A 30 -2.47 -28.40 28.63
CA ILE A 30 -3.92 -28.17 28.47
C ILE A 30 -4.16 -26.72 28.86
N GLY A 31 -3.84 -25.83 27.92
CA GLY A 31 -4.07 -24.41 28.06
C GLY A 31 -4.02 -23.77 26.68
N PRO A 32 -4.72 -22.65 26.45
CA PRO A 32 -4.51 -21.88 25.24
C PRO A 32 -3.03 -21.56 25.08
N LEU A 33 -2.53 -21.61 23.86
CA LEU A 33 -1.17 -21.19 23.55
C LEU A 33 -0.94 -19.82 24.21
N PRO A 34 0.24 -19.56 24.83
CA PRO A 34 0.56 -18.24 25.34
C PRO A 34 0.33 -17.26 24.20
N LEU A 35 -0.44 -16.20 24.48
CA LEU A 35 -0.66 -15.12 23.53
C LEU A 35 0.72 -14.72 23.00
N GLY A 36 0.90 -14.81 21.68
CA GLY A 36 2.12 -14.31 21.04
C GLY A 36 2.33 -12.84 21.42
N PRO A 37 3.54 -12.29 21.22
CA PRO A 37 3.76 -10.88 21.42
C PRO A 37 2.65 -10.09 20.71
N PRO A 38 2.06 -9.07 21.37
CA PRO A 38 0.98 -8.30 20.76
C PRO A 38 1.46 -7.75 19.42
N LYS A 39 0.64 -7.92 18.37
CA LYS A 39 0.95 -7.34 17.06
C LYS A 39 1.16 -5.83 17.23
N PRO A 40 2.15 -5.22 16.54
CA PRO A 40 2.26 -3.78 16.50
C PRO A 40 0.94 -3.19 16.03
N ARG A 41 0.36 -2.28 16.83
CA ARG A 41 -0.86 -1.58 16.43
C ARG A 41 -0.55 -0.60 15.32
N ILE A 42 -1.31 -0.66 14.25
CA ILE A 42 -1.26 0.31 13.15
C ILE A 42 -2.44 1.25 13.37
N ILE A 43 -2.14 2.51 13.69
CA ILE A 43 -3.15 3.55 13.88
C ILE A 43 -3.07 4.48 12.68
N GLU A 44 -4.20 4.70 12.01
CA GLU A 44 -4.32 5.71 10.96
C GLU A 44 -4.08 7.09 11.61
N PRO A 45 -3.02 7.82 11.22
CA PRO A 45 -2.63 9.05 11.93
C PRO A 45 -3.72 10.12 11.96
N ASP A 46 -4.48 10.23 10.88
CA ASP A 46 -5.46 11.29 10.68
C ASP A 46 -6.77 11.07 11.45
N THR A 47 -7.22 9.82 11.56
CA THR A 47 -8.51 9.46 12.18
C THR A 47 -8.36 8.86 13.58
N GLY A 48 -7.17 8.37 13.92
CA GLY A 48 -6.91 7.59 15.13
C GLY A 48 -7.53 6.18 15.09
N HIS A 49 -8.06 5.74 13.94
CA HIS A 49 -8.63 4.40 13.81
C HIS A 49 -7.56 3.32 13.87
N ASP A 50 -7.84 2.25 14.61
CA ASP A 50 -6.99 1.05 14.62
C ASP A 50 -7.26 0.23 13.36
N ILE A 51 -6.24 0.11 12.52
CA ILE A 51 -6.28 -0.56 11.22
C ILE A 51 -5.37 -1.79 11.18
N THR A 52 -5.01 -2.31 12.36
CA THR A 52 -4.11 -3.46 12.52
C THR A 52 -4.62 -4.71 11.80
N ASP A 53 -5.94 -4.94 11.80
CA ASP A 53 -6.56 -6.13 11.22
C ASP A 53 -7.15 -5.93 9.82
N ALA A 54 -6.96 -4.75 9.22
CA ALA A 54 -7.43 -4.49 7.85
C ALA A 54 -6.50 -5.18 6.79
N PRO A 55 -6.93 -5.36 5.53
CA PRO A 55 -6.17 -6.10 4.50
C PRO A 55 -4.74 -5.59 4.27
N LEU A 56 -3.77 -6.40 3.81
CA LEU A 56 -2.38 -5.89 3.65
C LEU A 56 -2.25 -4.80 2.58
N GLU A 57 -3.15 -4.80 1.60
CA GLU A 57 -3.21 -3.83 0.52
C GLU A 57 -4.41 -2.90 0.68
N MET A 58 -4.26 -1.68 0.15
CA MET A 58 -5.32 -0.70 -0.03
C MET A 58 -5.61 -0.54 -1.51
N SER A 59 -6.88 -0.29 -1.83
CA SER A 59 -7.36 -0.10 -3.20
C SER A 59 -7.64 1.39 -3.42
N LEU A 60 -6.78 2.05 -4.19
CA LEU A 60 -6.79 3.50 -4.32
C LEU A 60 -7.47 3.96 -5.61
N ARG A 61 -8.32 4.98 -5.49
CA ARG A 61 -8.88 5.70 -6.64
C ARG A 61 -7.77 6.48 -7.32
N ILE A 62 -7.82 6.59 -8.64
CA ILE A 62 -6.75 7.28 -9.36
C ILE A 62 -7.09 8.76 -9.49
N GLY A 63 -6.12 9.64 -9.28
CA GLY A 63 -6.24 11.07 -9.55
C GLY A 63 -5.19 11.51 -10.56
N VAL A 64 -5.47 12.57 -11.32
CA VAL A 64 -4.51 13.17 -12.23
C VAL A 64 -4.41 14.66 -11.93
N ALA A 65 -3.18 15.16 -11.81
CA ALA A 65 -2.92 16.58 -11.59
C ALA A 65 -1.86 17.07 -12.58
N ASN A 66 -2.28 17.90 -13.52
CA ASN A 66 -1.46 18.42 -14.60
C ASN A 66 -1.12 19.90 -14.35
N TYR A 67 0.10 20.16 -13.91
CA TYR A 67 0.64 21.50 -13.68
C TYR A 67 1.31 22.08 -14.93
N SER A 68 1.35 21.33 -16.03
CA SER A 68 1.93 21.78 -17.29
C SER A 68 0.93 22.55 -18.15
N ASP A 69 1.46 23.21 -19.19
CA ASP A 69 0.69 23.88 -20.23
C ASP A 69 0.32 22.97 -21.41
N ASP A 70 0.74 21.69 -21.37
CA ASP A 70 0.32 20.67 -22.33
C ASP A 70 -0.79 19.81 -21.73
N GLY A 71 -1.67 19.27 -22.57
CA GLY A 71 -2.71 18.35 -22.12
C GLY A 71 -2.15 16.94 -21.90
N LEU A 72 -2.84 16.14 -21.10
CA LEU A 72 -2.61 14.70 -20.99
C LEU A 72 -3.78 13.98 -21.67
N GLY A 73 -3.50 13.27 -22.75
CA GLY A 73 -4.52 12.55 -23.51
C GLY A 73 -4.93 11.23 -22.88
N THR A 74 -3.99 10.53 -22.22
CA THR A 74 -4.28 9.32 -21.45
C THR A 74 -3.23 9.13 -20.37
N VAL A 75 -3.64 8.56 -19.24
CA VAL A 75 -2.79 8.18 -18.11
C VAL A 75 -3.26 6.82 -17.59
N PHE A 76 -2.31 5.95 -17.28
CA PHE A 76 -2.51 4.68 -16.59
C PHE A 76 -1.52 4.54 -15.45
N ILE A 77 -1.92 3.86 -14.38
CA ILE A 77 -1.04 3.44 -13.30
C ILE A 77 -1.31 1.95 -13.06
N ASN A 78 -0.29 1.10 -13.16
CA ASN A 78 -0.41 -0.37 -13.11
C ASN A 78 -1.58 -0.88 -13.97
N ASP A 79 -1.59 -0.49 -15.25
CA ASP A 79 -2.64 -0.82 -16.25
C ASP A 79 -4.05 -0.28 -15.96
N ALA A 80 -4.28 0.35 -14.81
CA ALA A 80 -5.56 0.95 -14.47
C ALA A 80 -5.68 2.36 -15.09
N TRP A 81 -6.74 2.58 -15.86
CA TRP A 81 -6.97 3.83 -16.60
C TRP A 81 -7.41 4.96 -15.69
N ALA A 82 -6.68 6.07 -15.74
CA ALA A 82 -6.92 7.29 -14.95
C ALA A 82 -7.69 8.38 -15.72
N GLY A 83 -7.82 8.25 -17.04
CA GLY A 83 -8.34 9.30 -17.92
C GLY A 83 -7.27 10.20 -18.51
N GLY A 84 -7.71 11.31 -19.10
CA GLY A 84 -6.86 12.43 -19.51
C GLY A 84 -7.02 13.63 -18.58
N MET A 85 -6.23 14.68 -18.78
CA MET A 85 -6.33 15.90 -18.00
C MET A 85 -5.97 17.12 -18.85
N GLU A 86 -6.82 18.15 -18.77
CA GLU A 86 -6.55 19.44 -19.42
C GLU A 86 -5.26 20.09 -18.87
N PRO A 87 -4.64 21.00 -19.65
CA PRO A 87 -3.57 21.84 -19.13
C PRO A 87 -4.01 22.58 -17.86
N ARG A 88 -3.10 22.68 -16.88
CA ARG A 88 -3.38 23.37 -15.60
C ARG A 88 -4.70 22.90 -14.96
N ALA A 89 -4.94 21.60 -14.94
CA ALA A 89 -6.14 21.04 -14.33
C ALA A 89 -5.79 19.83 -13.48
N SER A 90 -6.64 19.56 -12.51
CA SER A 90 -6.52 18.40 -11.65
C SER A 90 -7.90 17.87 -11.33
N GLY A 91 -8.04 16.56 -11.30
CA GLY A 91 -9.28 15.89 -11.03
C GLY A 91 -9.05 14.54 -10.37
N ASN A 92 -10.06 14.12 -9.62
CA ASN A 92 -10.09 12.81 -9.01
C ASN A 92 -10.88 11.93 -9.98
N ALA A 93 -10.30 10.83 -10.42
CA ALA A 93 -11.05 9.90 -11.26
C ALA A 93 -12.12 9.22 -10.40
N ALA A 94 -13.29 9.00 -10.99
CA ALA A 94 -14.31 8.10 -10.44
C ALA A 94 -13.90 6.62 -10.60
N THR A 95 -12.80 6.35 -11.32
CA THR A 95 -12.35 5.01 -11.68
C THR A 95 -11.44 4.42 -10.62
N CYS A 96 -11.72 3.17 -10.29
CA CYS A 96 -11.02 2.32 -9.34
C CYS A 96 -10.33 1.19 -10.11
N CYS A 97 -9.16 0.68 -9.70
CA CYS A 97 -8.27 1.15 -8.63
C CYS A 97 -6.86 0.63 -8.88
N VAL A 98 -5.89 1.18 -8.14
CA VAL A 98 -4.56 0.61 -8.01
C VAL A 98 -4.39 0.04 -6.62
N ALA A 99 -3.92 -1.20 -6.52
CA ALA A 99 -3.55 -1.81 -5.26
C ALA A 99 -2.14 -1.34 -4.85
N LEU A 100 -1.99 -0.87 -3.61
CA LEU A 100 -0.70 -0.57 -3.00
C LEU A 100 -0.63 -1.22 -1.60
N PRO A 101 0.57 -1.56 -1.10
CA PRO A 101 0.71 -2.04 0.28
C PRO A 101 0.30 -0.93 1.25
N ARG A 102 -0.39 -1.27 2.35
CA ARG A 102 -0.75 -0.26 3.35
C ARG A 102 0.48 0.34 4.04
N LEU A 103 1.49 -0.48 4.28
CA LEU A 103 2.76 -0.04 4.82
C LEU A 103 3.68 0.29 3.66
N TRP A 104 4.02 1.56 3.50
CA TRP A 104 5.02 1.98 2.52
C TRP A 104 6.37 1.33 2.85
N HIS A 105 7.14 1.02 1.81
CA HIS A 105 8.53 0.57 1.94
C HIS A 105 9.42 1.22 0.87
N PRO A 106 10.72 1.37 1.13
CA PRO A 106 11.67 1.82 0.12
C PRO A 106 11.63 0.96 -1.14
N GLY A 107 11.76 1.59 -2.30
CA GLY A 107 11.71 0.90 -3.60
C GLY A 107 10.31 0.55 -4.10
N LEU A 108 9.23 0.96 -3.40
CA LEU A 108 7.86 0.81 -3.91
C LEU A 108 7.69 1.61 -5.20
N LYS A 109 7.36 0.91 -6.29
CA LYS A 109 7.18 1.48 -7.64
C LYS A 109 5.81 1.12 -8.19
N VAL A 110 5.37 1.96 -9.13
CA VAL A 110 4.25 1.66 -10.03
C VAL A 110 4.68 1.92 -11.46
N THR A 111 4.14 1.17 -12.41
CA THR A 111 4.32 1.44 -13.83
C THR A 111 3.32 2.49 -14.25
N VAL A 112 3.78 3.58 -14.84
CA VAL A 112 2.92 4.62 -15.40
C VAL A 112 3.03 4.66 -16.91
N VAL A 113 1.89 4.75 -17.57
CA VAL A 113 1.80 5.00 -19.01
C VAL A 113 1.08 6.31 -19.21
N TYR A 114 1.68 7.26 -19.91
CA TYR A 114 1.01 8.52 -20.23
C TYR A 114 1.37 9.04 -21.61
N ARG A 115 0.51 9.92 -22.13
CA ARG A 115 0.71 10.60 -23.41
C ARG A 115 0.24 12.04 -23.29
N THR A 116 1.08 12.99 -23.70
CA THR A 116 0.68 14.39 -23.79
C THR A 116 -0.04 14.68 -25.10
N SER A 117 -0.77 15.80 -25.16
CA SER A 117 -1.41 16.25 -26.40
C SER A 117 -0.37 16.55 -27.48
N SER A 118 0.77 17.16 -27.13
CA SER A 118 1.86 17.38 -28.09
C SER A 118 2.44 16.08 -28.65
N MET A 119 2.58 15.04 -27.83
CA MET A 119 3.00 13.72 -28.29
C MET A 119 2.01 13.14 -29.31
N PHE A 120 0.72 13.17 -28.97
CA PHE A 120 -0.34 12.67 -29.85
C PHE A 120 -0.38 13.38 -31.21
N LEU A 121 -0.21 14.71 -31.21
CA LEU A 121 -0.19 15.50 -32.45
C LEU A 121 0.99 15.16 -33.36
N ARG A 122 2.12 14.70 -32.81
CA ARG A 122 3.29 14.26 -33.58
C ARG A 122 3.14 12.83 -34.06
N ASP A 123 2.70 11.94 -33.18
CA ASP A 123 2.44 10.53 -33.46
C ASP A 123 1.31 10.01 -32.56
N PRO A 124 0.14 9.65 -33.13
CA PRO A 124 -0.98 9.09 -32.38
C PRO A 124 -0.68 7.79 -31.62
N GLN A 125 0.38 7.07 -31.98
CA GLN A 125 0.80 5.82 -31.30
C GLN A 125 1.86 6.04 -30.21
N SER A 126 2.38 7.27 -30.06
CA SER A 126 3.41 7.57 -29.07
C SER A 126 2.87 7.52 -27.64
N TYR A 127 3.67 7.04 -26.69
CA TYR A 127 3.41 7.12 -25.25
C TYR A 127 4.74 7.01 -24.51
N VAL A 128 4.75 7.43 -23.24
CA VAL A 128 5.85 7.16 -22.31
C VAL A 128 5.39 6.09 -21.34
N GLU A 129 6.20 5.06 -21.18
CA GLU A 129 6.04 4.02 -20.16
C GLU A 129 7.30 4.01 -19.28
N ARG A 130 7.12 4.05 -17.96
CA ARG A 130 8.23 3.99 -17.00
C ARG A 130 7.75 3.60 -15.61
N ASP A 131 8.64 3.00 -14.84
CA ASP A 131 8.41 2.76 -13.42
C ASP A 131 8.76 4.01 -12.61
N ILE A 132 7.84 4.44 -11.76
CA ILE A 132 7.98 5.61 -10.90
C ILE A 132 7.90 5.18 -9.44
N LEU A 133 8.81 5.69 -8.62
CA LEU A 133 8.75 5.52 -7.17
C LEU A 133 7.50 6.21 -6.62
N VAL A 134 6.80 5.51 -5.73
CA VAL A 134 5.71 6.09 -4.96
C VAL A 134 6.30 6.86 -3.78
N ALA A 135 5.94 8.13 -3.66
CA ALA A 135 6.38 8.96 -2.53
C ALA A 135 5.97 8.29 -1.19
N PRO A 136 6.79 8.42 -0.13
CA PRO A 136 6.45 7.89 1.19
C PRO A 136 5.06 8.32 1.66
N TYR A 137 4.35 7.40 2.31
CA TYR A 137 3.06 7.66 2.94
C TYR A 137 2.95 6.93 4.27
N GLU A 138 2.19 7.52 5.18
CA GLU A 138 1.76 6.86 6.40
C GLU A 138 0.58 5.92 6.13
N PRO A 139 0.32 4.92 6.97
CA PRO A 139 -0.76 3.96 6.76
C PRO A 139 -2.16 4.60 6.79
N PHE A 140 -2.98 4.33 5.76
CA PHE A 140 -4.39 4.72 5.69
C PHE A 140 -5.26 3.62 5.03
N LEU A 141 -6.59 3.76 5.08
CA LEU A 141 -7.52 2.74 4.55
C LEU A 141 -8.07 3.02 3.15
N ASP A 142 -8.43 4.27 2.87
CA ASP A 142 -9.04 4.68 1.60
C ASP A 142 -8.51 6.06 1.21
N GLY A 143 -8.42 6.29 -0.10
CA GLY A 143 -7.89 7.52 -0.63
C GLY A 143 -7.66 7.45 -2.12
N PHE A 144 -6.54 8.06 -2.51
CA PHE A 144 -6.17 8.29 -3.88
C PHE A 144 -4.71 7.94 -4.13
N ILE A 145 -4.43 7.54 -5.37
CA ILE A 145 -3.10 7.55 -5.96
C ILE A 145 -3.11 8.59 -7.08
N TYR A 146 -2.30 9.62 -6.96
CA TYR A 146 -2.24 10.69 -7.95
C TYR A 146 -1.04 10.52 -8.87
N PHE A 147 -1.29 10.65 -10.17
CA PHE A 147 -0.28 10.98 -11.15
C PHE A 147 -0.16 12.51 -11.26
N PHE A 148 0.97 13.04 -10.82
CA PHE A 148 1.31 14.45 -10.98
C PHE A 148 2.23 14.63 -12.17
N TYR A 149 1.87 15.56 -13.08
CA TYR A 149 2.66 15.94 -14.24
C TYR A 149 3.07 17.40 -14.16
N PHE A 150 4.35 17.69 -14.37
CA PHE A 150 4.93 19.02 -14.29
C PHE A 150 5.68 19.38 -15.57
N PRO A 151 5.98 20.67 -15.79
CA PRO A 151 6.85 21.09 -16.88
C PRO A 151 8.19 20.34 -16.92
N GLY A 152 8.68 20.07 -18.13
CA GLY A 152 9.92 19.31 -18.35
C GLY A 152 9.78 17.80 -18.14
N ASP A 153 8.59 17.26 -18.36
CA ASP A 153 8.27 15.82 -18.27
C ASP A 153 8.55 15.20 -16.89
N GLN A 154 8.54 16.04 -15.86
CA GLN A 154 8.69 15.64 -14.47
C GLN A 154 7.39 15.03 -13.98
N VAL A 155 7.49 13.82 -13.42
CA VAL A 155 6.35 13.07 -12.89
C VAL A 155 6.56 12.71 -11.43
N ARG A 156 5.48 12.69 -10.66
CA ARG A 156 5.43 12.17 -9.29
C ARG A 156 4.20 11.29 -9.10
N VAL A 157 4.34 10.25 -8.31
CA VAL A 157 3.24 9.41 -7.85
C VAL A 157 3.12 9.54 -6.34
N VAL A 158 1.93 9.90 -5.87
CA VAL A 158 1.66 10.12 -4.44
C VAL A 158 0.39 9.38 -4.05
N ALA A 159 0.48 8.56 -3.01
CA ALA A 159 -0.68 7.96 -2.36
C ALA A 159 -1.08 8.78 -1.12
N THR A 160 -2.36 9.10 -0.97
CA THR A 160 -2.85 9.92 0.14
C THR A 160 -4.37 9.77 0.34
N PRO A 161 -4.89 9.90 1.58
CA PRO A 161 -6.32 10.01 1.82
C PRO A 161 -6.91 11.36 1.36
N TYR A 162 -6.07 12.32 0.99
CA TYR A 162 -6.46 13.70 0.72
C TYR A 162 -6.39 14.08 -0.76
N THR A 163 -6.98 15.24 -1.07
CA THR A 163 -6.94 15.84 -2.41
C THR A 163 -6.05 17.08 -2.38
N PRO A 164 -5.40 17.47 -3.50
CA PRO A 164 -4.61 18.70 -3.57
C PRO A 164 -5.39 19.91 -3.04
N GLY A 165 -4.73 20.82 -2.32
CA GLY A 165 -5.34 21.99 -1.69
C GLY A 165 -6.11 21.73 -0.39
N TYR A 166 -6.28 20.47 0.04
CA TYR A 166 -6.78 20.16 1.37
C TYR A 166 -5.69 20.41 2.43
N PRO A 167 -5.99 21.01 3.60
CA PRO A 167 -4.99 21.27 4.64
C PRO A 167 -4.21 20.05 5.15
N GLY A 168 -4.79 18.85 5.10
CA GLY A 168 -4.11 17.59 5.42
C GLY A 168 -3.26 16.99 4.29
N PHE A 169 -3.31 17.55 3.08
CA PHE A 169 -2.43 17.10 1.99
C PHE A 169 -0.99 17.51 2.32
N ALA A 170 -0.18 16.55 2.77
CA ALA A 170 1.13 16.73 3.42
C ALA A 170 2.10 17.69 2.73
N TYR A 171 2.00 17.87 1.41
CA TYR A 171 2.95 18.61 0.60
C TYR A 171 2.57 20.09 0.34
N ASP A 172 1.46 20.59 0.93
CA ASP A 172 0.94 21.98 0.78
C ASP A 172 1.08 22.52 -0.65
N ILE A 173 0.37 21.87 -1.57
CA ILE A 173 0.20 22.27 -2.97
C ILE A 173 -1.29 22.37 -3.28
N GLN A 174 -1.71 23.44 -3.98
CA GLN A 174 -3.11 23.60 -4.40
C GLN A 174 -3.41 22.77 -5.65
N PHE A 175 -4.70 22.63 -5.99
CA PHE A 175 -5.11 22.08 -7.29
C PHE A 175 -4.37 22.74 -8.46
N ALA A 176 -4.01 21.97 -9.49
CA ALA A 176 -3.14 22.45 -10.57
C ALA A 176 -3.73 23.66 -11.34
N GLY A 177 -5.06 23.82 -11.37
CA GLY A 177 -5.70 24.99 -11.95
C GLY A 177 -5.61 26.27 -11.13
N ARG A 178 -5.28 26.16 -9.85
CA ARG A 178 -5.16 27.29 -8.92
C ARG A 178 -3.72 27.55 -8.51
N GLU A 179 -2.89 26.51 -8.42
CA GLU A 179 -1.50 26.66 -8.00
C GLU A 179 -0.65 27.30 -9.09
N ARG A 180 -0.02 28.41 -8.74
CA ARG A 180 0.92 29.15 -9.60
C ARG A 180 2.20 29.52 -8.86
N ASP A 181 2.28 29.19 -7.58
CA ASP A 181 3.45 29.46 -6.75
C ASP A 181 4.55 28.44 -7.06
N GLU A 182 5.61 28.93 -7.72
CA GLU A 182 6.77 28.12 -8.09
C GLU A 182 7.49 27.55 -6.87
N ALA A 183 7.49 28.24 -5.73
CA ALA A 183 8.13 27.76 -4.52
C ALA A 183 7.37 26.58 -3.91
N LYS A 184 6.03 26.61 -3.94
CA LYS A 184 5.21 25.48 -3.51
C LYS A 184 5.39 24.27 -4.41
N ILE A 185 5.40 24.48 -5.73
CA ILE A 185 5.66 23.42 -6.71
C ILE A 185 7.06 22.83 -6.51
N ALA A 186 8.08 23.65 -6.33
CA ALA A 186 9.45 23.21 -6.10
C ALA A 186 9.57 22.39 -4.81
N ARG A 187 8.95 22.85 -3.71
CA ARG A 187 8.91 22.10 -2.44
C ARG A 187 8.24 20.75 -2.62
N PHE A 188 7.07 20.69 -3.27
CA PHE A 188 6.41 19.43 -3.60
C PHE A 188 7.34 18.48 -4.36
N LEU A 189 8.01 18.98 -5.41
CA LEU A 189 8.92 18.17 -6.23
C LEU A 189 10.12 17.64 -5.44
N MET A 190 10.61 18.40 -4.47
CA MET A 190 11.70 17.99 -3.55
C MET A 190 11.23 16.95 -2.54
N GLU A 191 10.10 17.17 -1.88
CA GLU A 191 9.57 16.26 -0.84
C GLU A 191 9.12 14.92 -1.42
N THR A 192 8.62 14.93 -2.66
CA THR A 192 8.19 13.73 -3.38
C THR A 192 9.29 13.13 -4.25
N ALA A 193 10.48 13.73 -4.29
CA ALA A 193 11.65 13.09 -4.86
C ALA A 193 12.09 11.97 -3.92
N ALA A 194 11.42 10.81 -4.00
CA ALA A 194 11.91 9.61 -3.34
C ALA A 194 13.27 9.27 -3.93
N GLU A 195 14.30 9.24 -3.09
CA GLU A 195 15.65 8.88 -3.50
C GLU A 195 15.64 7.46 -4.08
N GLU A 196 16.08 7.34 -5.33
CA GLU A 196 16.63 6.07 -5.81
C GLU A 196 17.88 5.78 -4.99
N VAL A 197 17.73 5.16 -3.82
CA VAL A 197 18.86 4.50 -3.17
C VAL A 197 19.15 3.28 -4.01
N VAL A 198 19.98 3.50 -5.04
CA VAL A 198 20.66 2.48 -5.81
C VAL A 198 21.31 1.51 -4.81
N GLN A 199 20.80 0.28 -4.77
CA GLN A 199 21.54 -0.87 -4.25
C GLN A 199 22.45 -1.40 -5.35
#